data_AF-A0A2D6QYC2-F1
#
_entry.id   AF-A0A2D6QYC2-F1
#
_cell.length_a   1.000
_cell.length_b   1.000
_cell.length_c   1.000
_cell.angle_alpha   90.00
_cell.angle_beta   90.00
_cell.angle_gamma   90.00
#
_symmetry.space_group_name_H-M   'P 1'
#
loop_
_entity.id
_entity.type
_entity.pdbx_description
1 polymer ?
#
loop_
_entity_poly.entity_id
_entity_poly.type
_entity_poly.pdbx_seq_one_letter_code
_entity_poly.pdbx_strand_id
1 'polypeptide(L)'
;MTRLRLLALCTLVLGVVVLGLTVLDWMALQDVYRDYVSQEVFAALGLPVPQGLPDWTATPAEWTLVRVRWFSTFGFLLLNTATLALCANRLKPSV
;
A
#
# COMPACT_ATOMS: atom_id res chain seq x y z
N MET A 1 -5.76 4.56 -31.48
CA MET A 1 -4.50 4.17 -30.80
C MET A 1 -4.10 5.10 -29.65
N THR A 2 -4.35 6.41 -29.72
CA THR A 2 -3.92 7.41 -28.72
C THR A 2 -4.48 7.17 -27.30
N ARG A 3 -5.75 6.77 -27.16
CA ARG A 3 -6.38 6.49 -25.85
C ARG A 3 -5.77 5.29 -25.12
N LEU A 4 -5.41 4.23 -25.85
CA LEU A 4 -4.77 3.04 -25.26
C LEU A 4 -3.34 3.35 -24.81
N ARG A 5 -2.60 4.15 -25.60
CA ARG A 5 -1.26 4.63 -25.20
C ARG A 5 -1.32 5.50 -23.94
N LEU A 6 -2.30 6.39 -23.85
CA LEU A 6 -2.52 7.20 -22.66
C LEU A 6 -2.85 6.34 -21.43
N LEU A 7 -3.77 5.37 -21.57
CA LEU A 7 -4.08 4.42 -20.49
C LEU A 7 -2.84 3.63 -20.06
N ALA A 8 -2.06 3.10 -21.00
CA ALA A 8 -0.84 2.38 -20.69
C ALA A 8 0.19 3.27 -19.97
N LEU A 9 0.34 4.54 -20.38
CA LEU A 9 1.20 5.51 -19.70
C LEU A 9 0.71 5.80 -18.27
N CYS A 10 -0.59 6.04 -18.08
CA CYS A 10 -1.18 6.25 -16.76
C CYS A 10 -0.95 5.03 -15.86
N THR A 11 -1.15 3.81 -16.39
CA THR A 11 -0.88 2.57 -15.66
C THR A 11 0.60 2.45 -15.30
N LEU A 12 1.52 2.80 -16.20
CA LEU A 12 2.96 2.77 -15.92
C LEU A 12 3.33 3.74 -14.79
N VAL A 13 2.87 5.00 -14.89
CA VAL A 13 3.14 6.04 -13.88
C VAL A 13 2.56 5.62 -12.52
N LEU A 14 1.33 5.13 -12.49
CA LEU A 14 0.71 4.65 -11.26
C LEU A 14 1.47 3.45 -10.69
N GLY A 15 2.03 2.58 -11.53
CA GLY A 15 2.87 1.47 -11.11
C GLY A 15 4.15 1.94 -10.41
N VAL A 16 4.80 2.98 -10.92
CA VAL A 16 5.98 3.60 -10.26
C VAL A 16 5.59 4.19 -8.89
N VAL A 17 4.43 4.87 -8.81
CA VAL A 17 3.92 5.40 -7.55
C VAL A 17 3.64 4.29 -6.54
N VAL A 18 2.97 3.21 -6.95
CA VAL A 18 2.66 2.07 -6.07
C VAL A 18 3.94 1.35 -5.61
N LEU A 19 4.96 1.28 -6.46
CA LEU A 19 6.27 0.76 -6.08
C LEU A 19 6.91 1.63 -4.99
N GLY A 20 6.89 2.96 -5.16
CA GLY A 20 7.37 3.89 -4.13
C GLY A 20 6.59 3.76 -2.81
N LEU A 21 5.26 3.67 -2.88
CA LEU A 21 4.42 3.42 -1.71
C LEU A 21 4.73 2.08 -1.04
N THR A 22 5.17 1.07 -1.78
CA THR A 22 5.57 -0.23 -1.21
C THR A 22 6.85 -0.13 -0.39
N VAL A 23 7.81 0.69 -0.82
CA VAL A 23 9.02 0.97 -0.03
C VAL A 23 8.65 1.71 1.26
N LEU A 24 7.79 2.73 1.15
CA LEU A 24 7.33 3.48 2.32
C LEU A 24 6.52 2.61 3.29
N ASP A 25 5.67 1.73 2.77
CA ASP A 25 4.89 0.76 3.55
C ASP A 25 5.80 -0.18 4.33
N TRP A 26 6.85 -0.69 3.69
CA TRP A 26 7.86 -1.49 4.37
C TRP A 26 8.54 -0.71 5.50
N MET A 27 8.93 0.54 5.27
CA MET A 27 9.53 1.39 6.31
C MET A 27 8.55 1.65 7.46
N ALA A 28 7.29 1.98 7.16
CA ALA A 28 6.25 2.20 8.16
C ALA A 28 5.99 0.95 9.00
N LEU A 29 5.95 -0.24 8.38
CA LEU A 29 5.77 -1.49 9.12
C LEU A 29 6.97 -1.84 10.01
N GLN A 30 8.19 -1.48 9.61
CA GLN A 30 9.36 -1.61 10.49
C GLN A 30 9.27 -0.67 11.69
N ASP A 31 8.77 0.55 11.48
CA ASP A 31 8.58 1.54 12.53
C ASP A 31 7.50 1.09 13.51
N VAL A 32 6.33 0.67 13.00
CA VAL A 32 5.29 0.02 13.80
C VAL A 32 5.87 -1.15 14.59
N TYR A 33 6.65 -2.04 13.98
CA TYR A 33 7.18 -3.19 14.71
C TYR A 33 8.09 -2.82 15.90
N ARG A 34 8.79 -1.69 15.82
CA ARG A 34 9.77 -1.26 16.83
C ARG A 34 9.20 -0.31 17.87
N ASP A 35 8.37 0.61 17.44
CA ASP A 35 7.86 1.72 18.25
C ASP A 35 6.44 1.46 18.77
N TYR A 36 5.74 0.48 18.19
CA TYR A 36 4.44 0.07 18.69
C TYR A 36 4.58 -0.69 20.01
N VAL A 37 3.88 -0.20 21.03
CA VAL A 37 3.79 -0.89 22.30
C VAL A 37 2.33 -1.11 22.63
N SER A 38 1.89 -2.37 22.60
CA SER A 38 0.53 -2.73 23.01
C SER A 38 0.46 -2.98 24.51
N GLN A 39 -0.71 -2.76 25.10
CA GLN A 39 -0.98 -3.16 26.49
C GLN A 39 -0.82 -4.68 26.68
N GLU A 40 -1.03 -5.45 25.61
CA GLU A 40 -0.83 -6.91 25.59
C GLU A 40 0.64 -7.29 25.75
N VAL A 41 1.57 -6.51 25.20
CA VAL A 41 3.02 -6.71 25.38
C VAL A 41 3.40 -6.50 26.85
N PHE A 42 2.88 -5.44 27.49
CA PHE A 42 3.08 -5.22 28.93
C PHE A 42 2.51 -6.37 29.76
N ALA A 43 1.30 -6.82 29.43
CA ALA A 43 0.67 -7.96 30.10
C ALA A 43 1.47 -9.26 29.92
N ALA A 44 2.01 -9.52 28.73
CA ALA A 44 2.84 -10.69 28.44
C ALA A 44 4.19 -10.66 29.18
N LEU A 45 4.75 -9.47 29.42
CA LEU A 45 5.98 -9.29 30.18
C LEU A 45 5.78 -9.20 31.70
N GLY A 46 4.53 -9.30 32.19
CA GLY A 46 4.20 -9.14 33.61
C GLY A 46 4.50 -7.74 34.15
N LEU A 47 4.60 -6.75 33.26
CA LEU A 47 4.88 -5.37 33.61
C LEU A 47 3.57 -4.62 33.89
N PRO A 48 3.53 -3.72 34.88
CA PRO A 48 2.36 -2.88 35.09
C PRO A 48 2.13 -2.02 33.86
N VAL A 49 0.92 -2.06 33.31
CA VAL A 49 0.52 -1.23 32.16
C VAL A 49 0.55 0.23 32.63
N PRO A 50 1.36 1.11 32.03
CA PRO A 50 1.37 2.53 32.36
C PRO A 50 -0.02 3.13 32.12
N GLN A 51 -0.48 4.01 33.03
CA GLN A 51 -1.72 4.76 32.82
C GLN A 51 -1.53 5.79 31.70
N GLY A 52 -1.73 5.34 30.46
CA GLY A 52 -1.52 6.14 29.25
C GLY A 52 -0.12 5.91 28.68
N LEU A 53 -0.06 5.22 27.55
CA LEU A 53 1.15 5.24 26.72
C LEU A 53 1.19 6.55 25.93
N PRO A 54 2.39 7.08 25.65
CA PRO A 54 2.51 8.26 24.80
C PRO A 54 1.86 8.03 23.43
N ASP A 55 1.19 9.05 22.87
CA ASP A 55 0.44 8.92 21.61
C ASP A 55 1.30 8.40 20.43
N TRP A 56 2.61 8.67 20.45
CA TRP A 56 3.52 8.22 19.39
C TRP A 56 3.66 6.68 19.35
N THR A 57 3.46 5.96 20.46
CA THR A 57 3.54 4.48 20.48
C THR A 57 2.38 3.83 19.73
N ALA A 58 1.34 4.59 19.36
CA ALA A 58 0.23 4.10 18.55
C ALA A 58 0.53 4.12 17.04
N THR A 59 1.61 4.79 16.61
CA THR A 59 2.06 4.85 15.20
C THR A 59 0.95 5.20 14.18
N PRO A 60 0.14 6.27 14.42
CA PRO A 60 -1.05 6.53 13.62
C PRO A 60 -0.75 6.99 12.17
N ALA A 61 0.40 7.64 11.96
CA ALA A 61 0.81 8.09 10.63
C ALA A 61 1.21 6.91 9.75
N GLU A 62 1.93 5.96 10.35
CA GLU A 62 2.40 4.73 9.74
C GLU A 62 1.21 3.88 9.29
N TRP A 63 0.22 3.68 10.16
CA TRP A 63 -1.02 2.99 9.80
C TRP A 63 -1.84 3.70 8.72
N THR A 64 -1.75 5.03 8.66
CA THR A 64 -2.37 5.78 7.57
C THR A 64 -1.68 5.52 6.25
N LEU A 65 -0.34 5.47 6.26
CA LEU A 65 0.45 5.14 5.07
C LEU A 65 0.18 3.71 4.56
N VAL A 66 0.09 2.73 5.47
CA VAL A 66 -0.29 1.34 5.13
C VAL A 66 -1.66 1.30 4.44
N ARG A 67 -2.65 2.02 4.98
CA ARG A 67 -4.00 2.11 4.38
C ARG A 67 -3.96 2.75 3.00
N VAL A 68 -3.26 3.87 2.81
CA VAL A 68 -3.12 4.53 1.50
C VAL A 68 -2.48 3.60 0.49
N ARG A 69 -1.42 2.87 0.88
CA ARG A 69 -0.76 1.89 0.01
C ARG A 69 -1.72 0.77 -0.40
N TRP A 70 -2.53 0.24 0.51
CA TRP A 70 -3.51 -0.80 0.20
C TRP A 70 -4.57 -0.32 -0.80
N PHE A 71 -5.18 0.84 -0.57
CA PHE A 71 -6.17 1.40 -1.50
C PHE A 71 -5.56 1.71 -2.88
N SER A 72 -4.36 2.27 -2.91
CA SER A 72 -3.65 2.58 -4.16
C SER A 72 -3.31 1.31 -4.95
N THR A 73 -2.88 0.25 -4.26
CA THR A 73 -2.57 -1.05 -4.87
C THR A 73 -3.82 -1.68 -5.48
N PHE A 74 -4.94 -1.66 -4.75
CA PHE A 74 -6.21 -2.18 -5.26
C PHE A 74 -6.66 -1.44 -6.53
N GLY A 75 -6.64 -0.11 -6.51
CA GLY A 75 -6.97 0.71 -7.68
C GLY A 75 -6.03 0.44 -8.87
N PHE A 76 -4.74 0.31 -8.61
CA PHE A 76 -3.75 -0.03 -9.63
C PHE A 76 -4.01 -1.40 -10.26
N LEU A 77 -4.30 -2.43 -9.46
CA LEU A 77 -4.57 -3.78 -9.98
C LEU A 77 -5.80 -3.79 -10.90
N LEU A 78 -6.87 -3.07 -10.54
CA LEU A 78 -8.05 -2.93 -11.40
C LEU A 78 -7.71 -2.24 -12.72
N LEU A 79 -7.00 -1.10 -12.66
CA LEU A 79 -6.59 -0.36 -13.86
C LEU A 79 -5.65 -1.19 -14.75
N ASN A 80 -4.70 -1.89 -14.14
CA ASN A 80 -3.73 -2.74 -14.84
C ASN A 80 -4.43 -3.88 -15.56
N THR A 81 -5.33 -4.59 -14.88
CA THR A 81 -6.15 -5.67 -15.46
C THR A 81 -6.97 -5.17 -16.64
N ALA A 82 -7.65 -4.03 -16.50
CA ALA A 82 -8.41 -3.42 -17.59
C ALA A 82 -7.52 -3.03 -18.79
N THR A 83 -6.35 -2.46 -18.51
CA THR A 83 -5.38 -2.08 -19.55
C THR A 83 -4.89 -3.30 -20.32
N LEU A 84 -4.52 -4.38 -19.62
CA LEU A 84 -4.07 -5.63 -20.22
C LEU A 84 -5.18 -6.30 -21.07
N ALA A 85 -6.42 -6.34 -20.58
CA ALA A 85 -7.55 -6.88 -21.32
C ALA A 85 -7.81 -6.12 -22.64
N LEU A 86 -7.73 -4.78 -22.61
CA LEU A 86 -7.86 -3.96 -23.80
C LEU A 86 -6.71 -4.16 -24.79
N CYS A 87 -5.47 -4.29 -24.31
CA CYS A 87 -4.33 -4.63 -25.14
C CYS A 87 -4.48 -6.01 -25.79
N ALA A 88 -4.86 -7.04 -25.02
CA ALA A 88 -5.06 -8.40 -25.52
C ALA A 88 -6.14 -8.45 -26.61
N ASN A 89 -7.27 -7.77 -26.43
CA ASN A 89 -8.33 -7.72 -27.42
C ASN A 89 -7.92 -7.03 -28.73
N ARG A 90 -6.92 -6.13 -28.70
CA ARG A 90 -6.39 -5.46 -29.89
C ARG A 90 -5.31 -6.27 -30.61
N LEU A 91 -4.69 -7.22 -29.92
CA LEU A 91 -3.63 -8.09 -30.45
C LEU A 91 -4.17 -9.40 -31.05
N LYS A 92 -5.45 -9.75 -30.79
CA LYS A 92 -6.07 -10.92 -31.42
C LYS A 92 -6.04 -10.77 -32.95
N PRO A 93 -5.45 -11.73 -33.69
CA PRO A 93 -5.49 -11.70 -35.14
C PRO A 93 -6.94 -11.83 -35.61
N SER A 94 -7.35 -10.98 -36.55
CA SER A 94 -8.62 -11.11 -37.26
C SER A 94 -8.53 -12.34 -38.15
N VAL A 95 -9.09 -13.46 -37.68
CA VAL A 95 -9.41 -14.63 -38.50
C VAL A 95 -10.65 -14.32 -39.32
#